data_AF-A0A0D1E1W0-F1
#
_entry.id   AF-A0A0D1E1W0-F1
#
_cell.length_a   1.000
_cell.length_b   1.000
_cell.length_c   1.000
_cell.angle_alpha   90.00
_cell.angle_beta   90.00
_cell.angle_gamma   90.00
#
_symmetry.space_group_name_H-M   'P 1'
#
loop_
_entity.id
_entity.type
_entity.pdbx_description
1 polymer ?
#
loop_
_entity_poly.entity_id
_entity_poly.type
_entity_poly.pdbx_seq_one_letter_code
_entity_poly.pdbx_strand_id
1 'polypeptide(L)'
;MASTVQPVVTLVHRCDQLAQRFDSIFLSACMRLTERASGDASATLDDTLTDLRTTLDRCEDVVSAMLRCIYDDIPHLLDMLDRQAETDQCVPGVFASWNPKQALDDISELFYSYQDVLLSKRDLLAEFSCEQIARADFVQQWTSIDSTLTSQRKQQVDDLADLFAAF
;
A
#
# COMPACT_ATOMS: atom_id res chain seq x y z
N MET A 1 18.06 -27.91 -2.51
CA MET A 1 18.47 -26.54 -2.17
C MET A 1 17.28 -25.65 -2.47
N ALA A 2 16.39 -25.46 -1.49
CA ALA A 2 15.18 -24.66 -1.64
C ALA A 2 15.51 -23.25 -1.17
N SER A 3 15.60 -22.31 -2.11
CA SER A 3 16.11 -20.97 -1.91
C SER A 3 15.16 -20.15 -1.04
N THR A 4 15.59 -19.75 0.16
CA THR A 4 14.85 -18.84 1.07
C THR A 4 14.64 -17.43 0.51
N VAL A 5 15.29 -17.10 -0.60
CA VAL A 5 14.93 -15.97 -1.48
C VAL A 5 13.48 -16.10 -1.98
N GLN A 6 13.02 -17.32 -2.26
CA GLN A 6 11.71 -17.58 -2.84
C GLN A 6 10.52 -17.16 -1.95
N PRO A 7 10.50 -17.42 -0.62
CA PRO A 7 9.44 -16.92 0.25
C PRO A 7 9.47 -15.40 0.45
N VAL A 8 10.65 -14.76 0.54
CA VAL A 8 10.74 -13.29 0.62
C VAL A 8 10.22 -12.65 -0.67
N VAL A 9 10.66 -13.14 -1.83
CA VAL A 9 10.17 -12.74 -3.16
C VAL A 9 8.65 -12.93 -3.29
N THR A 10 8.11 -14.04 -2.77
CA THR A 10 6.68 -14.30 -2.80
C THR A 10 5.90 -13.30 -1.95
N LEU A 11 6.42 -12.95 -0.76
CA LEU A 11 5.83 -11.93 0.09
C LEU A 11 5.86 -10.57 -0.60
N VAL A 12 7.02 -10.18 -1.15
CA VAL A 12 7.20 -8.95 -1.92
C VAL A 12 6.18 -8.83 -3.06
N HIS A 13 6.01 -9.87 -3.89
CA HIS A 13 5.03 -9.85 -4.98
C HIS A 13 3.60 -9.73 -4.46
N ARG A 14 3.28 -10.40 -3.36
CA ARG A 14 1.98 -10.26 -2.70
C ARG A 14 1.77 -8.84 -2.19
N CYS A 15 2.80 -8.21 -1.64
CA CYS A 15 2.76 -6.83 -1.17
C CYS A 15 2.52 -5.84 -2.31
N ASP A 16 3.23 -6.00 -3.44
CA ASP A 16 3.02 -5.20 -4.64
C ASP A 16 1.57 -5.35 -5.18
N GLN A 17 1.04 -6.57 -5.23
CA GLN A 17 -0.34 -6.80 -5.64
C GLN A 17 -1.36 -6.13 -4.70
N LEU A 18 -1.10 -6.11 -3.40
CA LEU A 18 -1.96 -5.41 -2.43
C LEU A 18 -1.89 -3.89 -2.64
N ALA A 19 -0.71 -3.33 -2.81
CA ALA A 19 -0.52 -1.91 -3.11
C ALA A 19 -1.27 -1.49 -4.39
N GLN A 20 -1.07 -2.22 -5.48
CA GLN A 20 -1.76 -1.98 -6.76
C GLN A 20 -3.29 -2.07 -6.62
N ARG A 21 -3.80 -3.00 -5.80
CA ARG A 21 -5.24 -3.10 -5.54
C ARG A 21 -5.76 -1.88 -4.79
N PHE A 22 -5.07 -1.43 -3.75
CA PHE A 22 -5.43 -0.20 -3.03
C PHE A 22 -5.51 0.97 -4.01
N ASP A 23 -4.46 1.16 -4.81
CA ASP A 23 -4.37 2.27 -5.76
C ASP A 23 -5.47 2.22 -6.80
N SER A 24 -5.77 1.05 -7.36
CA SER A 24 -6.83 0.87 -8.35
C SER A 24 -8.21 1.22 -7.78
N ILE A 25 -8.50 0.77 -6.55
CA ILE A 25 -9.77 1.08 -5.86
C ILE A 25 -9.86 2.60 -5.63
N PHE A 26 -8.79 3.20 -5.12
CA PHE A 26 -8.74 4.62 -4.78
C PHE A 26 -8.85 5.51 -6.02
N LEU A 27 -8.09 5.20 -7.09
CA LEU A 27 -8.15 5.92 -8.37
C LEU A 27 -9.54 5.86 -9.00
N SER A 28 -10.19 4.69 -8.95
CA SER A 28 -11.57 4.55 -9.43
C SER A 28 -12.54 5.44 -8.67
N ALA A 29 -12.36 5.59 -7.35
CA ALA A 29 -13.16 6.53 -6.57
C ALA A 29 -12.86 8.00 -6.93
N CYS A 30 -11.59 8.37 -7.11
CA CYS A 30 -11.20 9.71 -7.53
C CYS A 30 -11.79 10.11 -8.89
N MET A 31 -11.76 9.20 -9.87
CA MET A 31 -12.37 9.43 -11.20
C MET A 31 -13.87 9.64 -11.07
N ARG A 32 -14.58 8.76 -10.37
CA ARG A 32 -16.03 8.88 -10.14
C ARG A 32 -16.40 10.17 -9.42
N LEU A 33 -15.61 10.58 -8.43
CA LEU A 33 -15.81 11.83 -7.72
C LEU A 33 -15.63 13.06 -8.63
N THR A 34 -14.61 13.03 -9.49
CA THR A 34 -14.30 14.10 -10.44
C THR A 34 -15.39 14.21 -11.51
N GLU A 35 -15.85 13.07 -12.06
CA GLU A 35 -16.96 13.01 -13.01
C GLU A 35 -18.25 13.58 -12.41
N ARG A 36 -18.59 13.19 -11.18
CA ARG A 36 -19.76 13.73 -10.46
C ARG A 36 -19.63 15.22 -10.15
N ALA A 37 -18.43 15.69 -9.82
CA ALA A 37 -18.18 17.12 -9.61
C ALA A 37 -18.30 17.93 -10.91
N SER A 38 -18.03 17.30 -12.07
CA SER A 38 -18.00 17.96 -13.38
C SER A 38 -19.36 18.11 -14.08
N GLY A 39 -20.43 17.45 -13.62
CA GLY A 39 -21.79 17.78 -14.10
C GLY A 39 -22.81 16.64 -14.21
N ASP A 40 -22.55 15.44 -13.71
CA ASP A 40 -23.58 14.38 -13.74
C ASP A 40 -24.59 14.56 -12.58
N ALA A 41 -25.68 15.28 -12.88
CA ALA A 41 -26.69 15.74 -11.91
C ALA A 41 -27.62 14.63 -11.37
N SER A 42 -27.40 13.36 -11.71
CA SER A 42 -28.29 12.26 -11.31
C SER A 42 -27.92 11.59 -9.99
N ALA A 43 -26.67 11.71 -9.51
CA ALA A 43 -26.26 11.09 -8.25
C ALA A 43 -26.51 12.04 -7.07
N THR A 44 -27.23 11.57 -6.05
CA THR A 44 -27.44 12.37 -4.85
C THR A 44 -26.14 12.44 -4.03
N LEU A 45 -26.08 13.42 -3.12
CA LEU A 45 -24.97 13.53 -2.17
C LEU A 45 -24.86 12.26 -1.31
N ASP A 46 -26.00 11.67 -0.94
CA ASP A 46 -26.06 10.44 -0.14
C ASP A 46 -25.51 9.22 -0.92
N ASP A 47 -25.80 9.11 -2.22
CA ASP A 47 -25.20 8.10 -3.10
C ASP A 47 -23.68 8.25 -3.19
N THR A 48 -23.18 9.49 -3.12
CA THR A 48 -21.74 9.78 -3.15
C THR A 48 -21.08 9.42 -1.82
N LEU A 49 -21.67 9.79 -0.70
CA LEU A 49 -21.17 9.40 0.61
C LEU A 49 -21.15 7.87 0.78
N THR A 50 -22.19 7.18 0.31
CA THR A 50 -22.29 5.71 0.37
C THR A 50 -21.23 5.04 -0.49
N ASP A 51 -20.98 5.53 -1.71
CA ASP A 51 -19.93 4.99 -2.59
C ASP A 51 -18.52 5.24 -2.03
N LEU A 52 -18.30 6.38 -1.38
CA LEU A 52 -17.01 6.69 -0.73
C LEU A 52 -16.79 5.85 0.52
N ARG A 53 -17.82 5.61 1.35
CA ARG A 53 -17.74 4.66 2.48
C ARG A 53 -17.40 3.26 1.99
N THR A 54 -18.10 2.79 0.97
CA THR A 54 -17.82 1.47 0.35
C THR A 54 -16.40 1.38 -0.21
N THR A 55 -15.88 2.48 -0.76
CA THR A 55 -14.49 2.55 -1.23
C THR A 55 -13.51 2.41 -0.06
N LEU A 56 -13.75 3.15 1.03
CA LEU A 56 -12.89 3.08 2.22
C LEU A 56 -12.93 1.69 2.86
N ASP A 57 -14.09 1.04 2.95
CA ASP A 57 -14.20 -0.32 3.48
C ASP A 57 -13.36 -1.31 2.65
N ARG A 58 -13.40 -1.19 1.31
CA ARG A 58 -12.59 -2.02 0.41
C ARG A 58 -11.09 -1.73 0.54
N CYS A 59 -10.71 -0.47 0.76
CA CYS A 59 -9.33 -0.11 1.04
C CYS A 59 -8.88 -0.64 2.42
N GLU A 60 -9.75 -0.64 3.42
CA GLU A 60 -9.51 -1.21 4.76
C GLU A 60 -9.26 -2.71 4.71
N ASP A 61 -9.99 -3.46 3.88
CA ASP A 61 -9.73 -4.88 3.66
C ASP A 61 -8.30 -5.13 3.10
N VAL A 62 -7.85 -4.27 2.20
CA VAL A 62 -6.50 -4.35 1.61
C VAL A 62 -5.43 -4.00 2.65
N VAL A 63 -5.60 -2.89 3.38
CA VAL A 63 -4.68 -2.49 4.47
C VAL A 63 -4.64 -3.55 5.57
N SER A 64 -5.78 -4.17 5.90
CA SER A 64 -5.82 -5.27 6.86
C SER A 64 -5.00 -6.49 6.38
N ALA A 65 -5.04 -6.79 5.08
CA ALA A 65 -4.20 -7.83 4.50
C ALA A 65 -2.70 -7.45 4.52
N MET A 66 -2.38 -6.18 4.31
CA MET A 66 -1.01 -5.63 4.42
C MET A 66 -0.48 -5.75 5.86
N LEU A 67 -1.28 -5.37 6.86
CA LEU A 67 -0.91 -5.48 8.27
C LEU A 67 -0.69 -6.94 8.71
N ARG A 68 -1.49 -7.89 8.19
CA ARG A 68 -1.23 -9.32 8.41
C ARG A 68 0.14 -9.75 7.88
N CYS A 69 0.56 -9.24 6.73
CA CYS A 69 1.91 -9.50 6.24
C CYS A 69 2.96 -8.95 7.23
N ILE A 70 2.76 -7.77 7.81
CA ILE A 70 3.69 -7.20 8.81
C ILE A 70 3.74 -8.01 10.10
N TYR A 71 2.61 -8.46 10.63
CA TYR A 71 2.58 -9.09 11.95
C TYR A 71 2.80 -10.60 11.93
N ASP A 72 2.39 -11.27 10.84
CA ASP A 72 2.51 -12.73 10.73
C ASP A 72 3.69 -13.10 9.84
N ASP A 73 3.73 -12.60 8.60
CA ASP A 73 4.68 -13.09 7.59
C ASP A 73 6.12 -12.54 7.81
N ILE A 74 6.29 -11.24 8.08
CA ILE A 74 7.61 -10.60 8.24
C ILE A 74 8.42 -11.17 9.42
N PRO A 75 7.88 -11.33 10.64
CA PRO A 75 8.65 -11.85 11.77
C PRO A 75 9.12 -13.29 11.57
N HIS A 76 8.29 -14.11 10.90
CA HIS A 76 8.67 -15.47 10.53
C HIS A 76 9.83 -15.49 9.52
N LEU A 77 9.82 -14.59 8.54
CA LEU A 77 10.92 -14.48 7.58
C LEU A 77 12.21 -13.97 8.22
N LEU A 78 12.12 -13.01 9.15
CA LEU A 78 13.27 -12.51 9.89
C LEU A 78 13.93 -13.60 10.74
N ASP A 79 13.14 -14.38 11.49
CA ASP A 79 13.65 -15.52 12.29
C ASP A 79 14.28 -16.60 11.40
N MET A 80 13.71 -16.87 10.22
CA MET A 80 14.32 -17.78 9.25
C MET A 80 15.66 -17.27 8.72
N LEU A 81 15.77 -15.96 8.43
CA LEU A 81 17.01 -15.33 7.97
C LEU A 81 18.09 -15.34 9.06
N ASP A 82 17.73 -15.07 10.32
CA ASP A 82 18.64 -15.09 11.46
C ASP A 82 19.22 -16.48 11.70
N ARG A 83 18.38 -17.52 11.69
CA ARG A 83 18.84 -18.92 11.86
C ARG A 83 19.80 -19.36 10.76
N GLN A 84 19.60 -18.89 9.52
CA GLN A 84 20.52 -19.22 8.42
C GLN A 84 21.85 -18.49 8.50
N ALA A 85 21.86 -17.25 8.98
CA ALA A 85 23.09 -16.51 9.24
C ALA A 85 23.98 -17.23 10.26
N GLU A 86 23.37 -17.90 11.25
CA GLU A 86 24.08 -18.73 12.23
C GLU A 86 24.60 -20.07 11.66
N THR A 87 24.09 -20.53 10.51
CA THR A 87 24.44 -21.86 9.95
C THR A 87 25.59 -21.83 8.90
N ASP A 88 26.26 -20.69 8.72
CA ASP A 88 27.49 -20.53 7.91
C ASP A 88 27.39 -20.99 6.43
N GLN A 89 26.17 -21.10 5.87
CA GLN A 89 25.94 -21.31 4.43
C GLN A 89 25.74 -19.98 3.67
N CYS A 90 26.42 -18.93 4.12
CA CYS A 90 26.48 -17.66 3.41
C CYS A 90 27.29 -17.88 2.13
N VAL A 91 26.61 -18.14 1.01
CA VAL A 91 27.25 -18.18 -0.31
C VAL A 91 27.86 -16.78 -0.54
N PRO A 92 29.20 -16.64 -0.56
CA PRO A 92 29.83 -15.34 -0.75
C PRO A 92 29.53 -14.90 -2.18
N GLY A 93 28.71 -13.85 -2.34
CA GLY A 93 28.46 -13.21 -3.64
C GLY A 93 26.99 -12.94 -4.00
N VAL A 94 26.02 -13.63 -3.39
CA VAL A 94 24.58 -13.42 -3.73
C VAL A 94 23.94 -12.27 -2.93
N PHE A 95 24.47 -11.96 -1.74
CA PHE A 95 23.92 -10.93 -0.84
C PHE A 95 24.73 -9.63 -0.79
N ALA A 96 25.71 -9.43 -1.68
CA ALA A 96 26.57 -8.24 -1.64
C ALA A 96 25.83 -6.93 -1.99
N SER A 97 24.69 -7.02 -2.68
CA SER A 97 23.87 -5.87 -3.09
C SER A 97 22.48 -5.81 -2.44
N TRP A 98 22.04 -6.84 -1.72
CA TRP A 98 20.67 -6.91 -1.19
C TRP A 98 20.61 -7.38 0.26
N ASN A 99 19.97 -6.56 1.10
CA ASN A 99 19.70 -6.87 2.49
C ASN A 99 18.22 -7.23 2.67
N PRO A 100 17.86 -8.52 2.83
CA PRO A 100 16.46 -8.95 2.97
C PRO A 100 15.77 -8.34 4.18
N LYS A 101 16.51 -8.01 5.25
CA LYS A 101 15.94 -7.36 6.42
C LYS A 101 15.51 -5.93 6.10
N GLN A 102 16.37 -5.19 5.39
CA GLN A 102 16.05 -3.84 4.94
C GLN A 102 14.81 -3.83 4.04
N ALA A 103 14.71 -4.77 3.10
CA ALA A 103 13.53 -4.86 2.24
C ALA A 103 12.23 -5.13 3.02
N LEU A 104 12.28 -5.94 4.08
CA LEU A 104 11.11 -6.18 4.93
C LEU A 104 10.76 -4.95 5.78
N ASP A 105 11.76 -4.20 6.25
CA ASP A 105 11.55 -2.94 6.96
C ASP A 105 10.92 -1.88 6.05
N ASP A 106 11.42 -1.71 4.82
CA ASP A 106 10.90 -0.73 3.88
C ASP A 106 9.46 -1.05 3.45
N ILE A 107 9.13 -2.34 3.25
CA ILE A 107 7.76 -2.79 2.98
C ILE A 107 6.83 -2.48 4.15
N SER A 108 7.32 -2.63 5.38
CA SER A 108 6.56 -2.31 6.58
C SER A 108 6.25 -0.81 6.64
N GLU A 109 7.25 0.04 6.37
CA GLU A 109 7.08 1.50 6.31
C GLU A 109 6.06 1.91 5.23
N LEU A 110 6.14 1.31 4.04
CA LEU A 110 5.17 1.55 2.96
C LEU A 110 3.74 1.18 3.39
N PHE A 111 3.55 0.08 4.10
CA PHE A 111 2.22 -0.34 4.54
C PHE A 111 1.66 0.55 5.65
N TYR A 112 2.49 1.07 6.54
CA TYR A 112 2.06 2.10 7.49
C TYR A 112 1.62 3.38 6.77
N SER A 113 2.29 3.79 5.68
CA SER A 113 1.84 4.97 4.93
C SER A 113 0.49 4.78 4.23
N TYR A 114 0.17 3.57 3.75
CA TYR A 114 -1.17 3.24 3.26
C TYR A 114 -2.24 3.31 4.35
N GLN A 115 -1.91 2.88 5.58
CA GLN A 115 -2.80 3.01 6.73
C GLN A 115 -3.06 4.48 7.07
N ASP A 116 -2.01 5.32 7.10
CA ASP A 116 -2.14 6.75 7.37
C ASP A 116 -3.01 7.45 6.33
N VAL A 117 -2.86 7.11 5.04
CA VAL A 117 -3.74 7.64 3.99
C VAL A 117 -5.18 7.19 4.19
N LEU A 118 -5.43 5.93 4.53
CA LEU A 118 -6.78 5.45 4.81
C LEU A 118 -7.43 6.22 5.97
N LEU A 119 -6.70 6.45 7.06
CA LEU A 119 -7.15 7.22 8.20
C LEU A 119 -7.44 8.67 7.81
N SER A 120 -6.52 9.33 7.10
CA SER A 120 -6.70 10.70 6.60
C SER A 120 -7.95 10.85 5.74
N LYS A 121 -8.24 9.88 4.85
CA LYS A 121 -9.44 9.93 4.01
C LYS A 121 -10.72 9.64 4.80
N ARG A 122 -10.67 8.81 5.85
CA ARG A 122 -11.81 8.63 6.78
C ARG A 122 -12.12 9.91 7.53
N ASP A 123 -11.10 10.60 8.02
CA ASP A 123 -11.25 11.89 8.71
C ASP A 123 -11.83 12.94 7.76
N LEU A 124 -11.30 13.03 6.54
CA LEU A 124 -11.82 13.93 5.50
C LEU A 124 -13.29 13.65 5.16
N LEU A 125 -13.69 12.38 5.10
CA LEU A 125 -15.09 12.00 4.87
C LEU A 125 -15.99 12.38 6.06
N ALA A 126 -15.48 12.26 7.28
CA ALA A 126 -16.20 12.67 8.49
C ALA A 126 -16.38 14.20 8.54
N GLU A 127 -15.33 14.96 8.22
CA GLU A 127 -15.40 16.43 8.12
C GLU A 127 -16.43 16.88 7.08
N PHE A 128 -16.45 16.25 5.90
CA PHE A 128 -17.44 16.55 4.86
C PHE A 128 -18.86 16.16 5.29
N SER A 129 -19.02 15.00 5.93
CA SER A 129 -20.33 14.52 6.43
C SER A 129 -20.90 15.43 7.52
N CYS A 130 -20.04 16.07 8.30
CA CYS A 130 -20.40 17.05 9.33
C CYS A 130 -20.49 18.49 8.78
N GLU A 131 -20.44 18.69 7.46
CA GLU A 131 -20.50 19.99 6.79
C GLU A 131 -19.38 20.98 7.23
N GLN A 132 -18.25 20.46 7.73
CA GLN A 132 -17.11 21.28 8.18
C GLN A 132 -16.26 21.80 7.02
N ILE A 133 -16.33 21.15 5.85
CA ILE A 133 -15.61 21.52 4.63
C ILE A 133 -16.57 21.62 3.44
N ALA A 134 -16.28 22.53 2.51
CA ALA A 134 -17.09 22.68 1.31
C ALA A 134 -16.84 21.55 0.30
N ARG A 135 -17.80 21.30 -0.59
CA ARG A 135 -17.70 20.24 -1.61
C ARG A 135 -16.46 20.39 -2.51
N ALA A 136 -16.11 21.62 -2.91
CA ALA A 136 -14.96 21.86 -3.77
C ALA A 136 -13.65 21.49 -3.06
N ASP A 137 -13.51 21.88 -1.79
CA ASP A 137 -12.35 21.57 -0.96
C ASP A 137 -12.26 20.06 -0.69
N PHE A 138 -13.40 19.41 -0.43
CA PHE A 138 -13.46 17.96 -0.27
C PHE A 138 -12.99 17.23 -1.52
N VAL A 139 -13.48 17.59 -2.71
CA VAL A 139 -13.08 16.96 -3.97
C VAL A 139 -11.60 17.16 -4.23
N GLN A 140 -11.08 18.37 -4.00
CA GLN A 140 -9.66 18.66 -4.16
C GLN A 140 -8.79 17.83 -3.20
N GLN A 141 -9.12 17.81 -1.91
CA GLN A 141 -8.35 17.07 -0.91
C GLN A 141 -8.49 15.55 -1.07
N TRP A 142 -9.66 15.07 -1.49
CA TRP A 142 -9.90 13.65 -1.74
C TRP A 142 -9.09 13.16 -2.94
N THR A 143 -9.11 13.92 -4.03
CA THR A 143 -8.42 13.56 -5.29
C THR A 143 -6.93 13.85 -5.28
N SER A 144 -6.46 14.68 -4.33
CA SER A 144 -5.03 14.84 -4.08
C SER A 144 -4.47 13.50 -3.60
N ILE A 145 -3.74 12.85 -4.50
CA ILE A 145 -2.92 11.68 -4.20
C ILE A 145 -1.67 12.19 -3.49
N ASP A 146 -1.31 11.57 -2.38
CA ASP A 146 -0.06 11.88 -1.70
C ASP A 146 1.11 11.51 -2.64
N SER A 147 1.78 12.55 -3.15
CA SER A 147 2.94 12.41 -4.04
C SER A 147 4.08 11.66 -3.36
N THR A 148 4.11 11.68 -2.02
CA THR A 148 5.05 10.94 -1.19
C THR A 148 4.85 9.44 -1.33
N LEU A 149 3.59 8.97 -1.24
CA LEU A 149 3.24 7.55 -1.33
C LEU A 149 3.49 6.99 -2.74
N THR A 150 3.26 7.82 -3.75
CA THR A 150 3.60 7.47 -5.14
C THR A 150 5.11 7.36 -5.35
N SER A 151 5.89 8.24 -4.72
CA SER A 151 7.35 8.22 -4.82
C SER A 151 7.97 7.05 -4.04
N GLN A 152 7.50 6.80 -2.81
CA GLN A 152 7.94 5.67 -1.98
C GLN A 152 7.67 4.32 -2.65
N ARG A 153 6.48 4.14 -3.23
CA ARG A 153 6.13 2.94 -3.98
C ARG A 153 7.00 2.76 -5.22
N LYS A 154 7.26 3.83 -5.97
CA LYS A 154 8.13 3.75 -7.16
C LYS A 154 9.55 3.34 -6.77
N GLN A 155 10.10 3.94 -5.71
CA GLN A 155 11.40 3.55 -5.19
C GLN A 155 11.44 2.07 -4.80
N GLN A 156 10.45 1.59 -4.05
CA GLN A 156 10.34 0.18 -3.68
C GLN A 156 10.23 -0.75 -4.90
N VAL A 157 9.41 -0.41 -5.89
CA VAL A 157 9.28 -1.21 -7.12
C VAL A 157 10.59 -1.22 -7.93
N ASP A 158 11.29 -0.08 -8.01
CA ASP A 158 12.57 0.03 -8.71
C ASP A 158 13.67 -0.78 -7.97
N ASP A 159 13.74 -0.69 -6.64
CA ASP A 159 14.67 -1.45 -5.80
C ASP A 159 14.41 -2.98 -5.90
N LEU A 160 13.13 -3.38 -6.00
CA LEU A 160 12.74 -4.76 -6.21
C LEU A 160 13.03 -5.25 -7.64
N ALA A 161 12.86 -4.40 -8.65
CA ALA A 161 13.18 -4.74 -10.03
C ALA A 161 14.70 -4.92 -10.23
N ASP A 162 15.51 -4.06 -9.62
CA ASP A 162 16.97 -4.17 -9.60
C ASP A 162 17.42 -5.46 -8.90
N LEU A 163 16.71 -5.87 -7.84
CA LEU A 163 16.93 -7.15 -7.16
C LEU A 163 16.66 -8.35 -8.08
N PHE A 164 15.52 -8.36 -8.78
CA PHE A 164 15.18 -9.46 -9.70
C PHE A 164 16.12 -9.54 -10.89
N ALA A 165 16.65 -8.41 -11.35
CA ALA A 165 17.62 -8.36 -12.44
C ALA A 165 19.01 -8.91 -12.04
N ALA A 166 19.29 -9.01 -10.73
CA ALA A 166 20.56 -9.53 -10.20
C ALA A 166 20.60 -11.06 -10.02
N PHE A 167 19.47 -11.76 -10.23
CA PHE A 167 19.35 -13.23 -10.19
C PHE A 167 19.32 -13.85 -11.59
#